data_AF-A0A973Q0K0-F1
#
_entry.id   AF-A0A973Q0K0-F1
#
_cell.length_a   1.000
_cell.length_b   1.000
_cell.length_c   1.000
_cell.angle_alpha   90.00
_cell.angle_beta   90.00
_cell.angle_gamma   90.00
#
_symmetry.space_group_name_H-M   'P 1'
#
loop_
_entity.id
_entity.type
_entity.pdbx_description
1 polymer ?
#
loop_
_entity_poly.entity_id
_entity_poly.type
_entity_poly.pdbx_seq_one_letter_code
_entity_poly.pdbx_strand_id
1 'polypeptide(L)' 'MTIHAQPGAPLTAAEIEALHYAAHGYTSEQTARRLGRSRKAILDRTAAARTKLGARSTTHAVVLAHQTGQLDLADYPTAS' A
#
# COMPACT_ATOMS: atom_id res chain seq x y z
N MET A 1 9.65 -8.79 15.39
CA MET A 1 9.59 -9.73 14.25
C MET A 1 9.48 -8.89 12.98
N THR A 2 10.60 -8.63 12.32
CA THR A 2 10.67 -7.75 11.16
C THR A 2 10.22 -8.54 9.93
N ILE A 3 8.96 -8.34 9.51
CA ILE A 3 8.42 -8.99 8.32
C ILE A 3 9.12 -8.37 7.11
N HIS A 4 10.16 -9.03 6.60
CA HIS A 4 10.74 -8.65 5.32
C HIS A 4 9.70 -8.87 4.22
N ALA A 5 9.70 -8.01 3.20
CA ALA A 5 8.80 -8.14 2.06
C ALA A 5 9.17 -9.38 1.24
N GLN A 6 8.62 -10.54 1.61
CA GLN A 6 8.79 -11.78 0.87
C GLN A 6 7.65 -11.95 -0.13
N PRO A 7 7.92 -12.37 -1.38
CA PRO A 7 6.87 -12.68 -2.36
C PRO A 7 5.83 -13.65 -1.79
N GLY A 8 4.55 -13.38 -2.03
CA GLY A 8 3.43 -14.22 -1.58
C GLY A 8 3.03 -14.04 -0.10
N ALA A 9 3.78 -13.26 0.68
CA ALA A 9 3.36 -12.96 2.05
C ALA A 9 2.13 -12.03 2.08
N PRO A 10 1.23 -12.15 3.07
CA PRO A 10 0.12 -11.23 3.24
C PRO A 10 0.59 -9.77 3.39
N LEU A 11 -0.22 -8.85 2.86
CA LEU A 11 -0.02 -7.43 3.09
C LEU A 11 -0.34 -7.09 4.57
N THR A 12 0.45 -6.20 5.13
CA THR A 12 0.18 -5.60 6.44
C THR A 12 -0.83 -4.46 6.29
N ALA A 13 -1.50 -4.10 7.38
CA ALA A 13 -2.43 -2.96 7.38
C ALA A 13 -1.80 -1.66 6.87
N ALA A 14 -0.54 -1.39 7.21
CA ALA A 14 0.17 -0.20 6.75
C ALA A 14 0.52 -0.22 5.24
N GLU A 15 0.73 -1.40 4.67
CA GLU A 15 0.93 -1.59 3.23
C GLU A 15 -0.39 -1.46 2.48
N ILE A 16 -1.47 -2.04 3.01
CA ILE A 16 -2.83 -1.90 2.48
C ILE A 16 -3.22 -0.42 2.47
N GLU A 17 -3.05 0.29 3.60
CA GLU A 17 -3.33 1.72 3.71
C GLU A 17 -2.58 2.55 2.65
N ALA A 18 -1.28 2.26 2.44
CA ALA A 18 -0.50 2.95 1.41
C ALA A 18 -1.02 2.67 -0.01
N LEU A 19 -1.41 1.43 -0.33
CA LEU A 19 -2.02 1.09 -1.61
C LEU A 19 -3.41 1.72 -1.78
N HIS A 20 -4.16 1.82 -0.69
CA HIS A 20 -5.51 2.38 -0.67
C HIS A 20 -5.49 3.87 -1.02
N TYR A 21 -4.60 4.65 -0.38
CA TYR A 21 -4.37 6.05 -0.77
C TYR A 21 -3.88 6.19 -2.22
N ALA A 22 -3.00 5.29 -2.68
CA ALA A 22 -2.53 5.32 -4.07
C ALA A 22 -3.66 5.04 -5.07
N ALA A 23 -4.59 4.13 -4.73
CA ALA A 23 -5.77 3.84 -5.55
C ALA A 23 -6.69 5.07 -5.70
N HIS A 24 -6.74 5.92 -4.67
CA HIS A 24 -7.47 7.18 -4.66
C HIS A 24 -6.70 8.36 -5.29
N GLY A 25 -5.57 8.10 -5.94
CA GLY A 25 -4.80 9.11 -6.66
C GLY A 25 -3.89 9.98 -5.78
N TYR A 26 -3.70 9.64 -4.50
CA TYR A 26 -2.78 10.37 -3.64
C TYR A 26 -1.32 10.06 -4.02
N THR A 27 -0.50 11.11 -4.06
CA THR A 27 0.95 10.97 -4.12
C THR A 27 1.52 10.53 -2.78
N SER A 28 2.72 9.92 -2.77
CA SER A 28 3.38 9.53 -1.53
C SER A 28 3.59 10.69 -0.55
N GLU A 29 3.70 11.93 -1.04
CA GLU A 29 3.82 13.11 -0.19
C GLU A 29 2.48 13.49 0.46
N GLN A 30 1.38 13.49 -0.30
CA GLN A 30 0.05 13.75 0.26
C GLN A 30 -0.36 12.67 1.25
N THR A 31 -0.10 11.40 0.93
CA THR A 31 -0.33 10.26 1.83
C THR A 31 0.49 10.41 3.12
N ALA A 32 1.78 10.77 3.01
CA ALA A 32 2.64 10.98 4.17
C ALA A 32 2.11 12.08 5.10
N ARG A 33 1.73 13.23 4.54
CA ARG A 33 1.12 14.34 5.30
C ARG A 33 -0.16 13.90 6.00
N ARG A 34 -1.02 13.17 5.30
CA ARG A 34 -2.31 12.71 5.83
C ARG A 34 -2.17 11.67 6.94
N LEU A 35 -1.15 10.82 6.87
CA LEU A 35 -0.89 9.77 7.86
C LEU A 35 0.05 10.19 8.99
N GLY A 36 0.54 11.44 9.00
CA GLY A 36 1.56 11.89 9.97
C GLY A 36 2.87 11.09 9.86
N ARG A 37 3.25 10.66 8.66
CA ARG A 37 4.44 9.84 8.39
C ARG A 37 5.43 10.56 7.48
N SER A 38 6.65 10.04 7.41
CA SER A 38 7.63 10.52 6.43
C SER A 38 7.30 9.99 5.03
N ARG A 39 7.62 10.77 3.98
CA ARG A 39 7.52 10.33 2.58
C ARG A 39 8.26 9.01 2.35
N LYS A 40 9.45 8.85 2.97
CA LYS A 40 10.24 7.62 2.90
C LYS A 40 9.49 6.42 3.47
N ALA A 41 8.79 6.56 4.60
CA ALA A 41 8.00 5.47 5.17
C ALA A 41 6.88 5.01 4.22
N ILE A 42 6.22 5.94 3.52
CA ILE A 42 5.20 5.57 2.52
C ILE A 42 5.82 4.85 1.33
N LEU A 43 6.94 5.36 0.80
CA LEU A 43 7.66 4.70 -0.30
C LEU A 43 8.10 3.28 0.08
N ASP A 44 8.65 3.10 1.29
CA ASP A 44 9.10 1.80 1.77
C ASP A 44 7.92 0.81 1.91
N ARG A 45 6.76 1.27 2.40
CA ARG A 45 5.52 0.47 2.46
C ARG A 45 5.02 0.08 1.07
N THR A 46 4.94 1.04 0.14
CA THR A 46 4.51 0.75 -1.24
C THR A 46 5.48 -0.22 -1.93
N ALA A 47 6.78 -0.09 -1.69
CA ALA A 47 7.79 -1.00 -2.23
C ALA A 47 7.64 -2.42 -1.64
N ALA A 48 7.44 -2.54 -0.34
CA ALA A 48 7.21 -3.82 0.31
C ALA A 48 5.94 -4.51 -0.21
N ALA A 49 4.84 -3.76 -0.34
CA ALA A 49 3.59 -4.27 -0.91
C ALA A 49 3.78 -4.78 -2.34
N ARG A 50 4.49 -4.00 -3.19
CA ARG A 50 4.82 -4.40 -4.56
C ARG A 50 5.62 -5.70 -4.60
N THR A 51 6.62 -5.85 -3.75
CA THR A 51 7.43 -7.09 -3.68
C THR A 51 6.58 -8.28 -3.27
N LYS A 52 5.72 -8.14 -2.25
CA LYS A 52 4.83 -9.21 -1.79
C LYS A 52 3.86 -9.67 -2.86
N LEU A 53 3.31 -8.73 -3.64
CA LEU A 53 2.36 -9.00 -4.71
C LEU A 53 3.00 -9.41 -6.04
N GLY A 54 4.33 -9.33 -6.18
CA GLY A 54 4.99 -9.51 -7.48
C GLY A 54 4.66 -8.38 -8.48
N ALA A 55 4.34 -7.19 -7.99
CA ALA A 55 3.85 -6.09 -8.80
C ALA A 55 4.97 -5.20 -9.38
N ARG A 56 5.00 -5.06 -10.71
CA ARG A 56 5.91 -4.15 -11.41
C ARG A 56 5.72 -2.65 -11.12
N SER A 57 4.54 -2.21 -10.69
CA SER A 57 4.24 -0.81 -10.39
C SER A 57 3.21 -0.69 -9.27
N THR A 58 3.05 0.50 -8.70
CA THR A 58 2.03 0.76 -7.66
C THR A 58 0.61 0.52 -8.18
N THR A 59 0.29 0.97 -9.39
CA THR A 59 -1.00 0.69 -10.01
C THR A 59 -1.23 -0.81 -10.20
N HIS A 60 -0.20 -1.55 -10.63
CA HIS A 60 -0.30 -3.01 -10.73
C HIS A 60 -0.50 -3.67 -9.36
N ALA A 61 0.15 -3.15 -8.30
CA ALA A 61 -0.04 -3.64 -6.93
C ALA A 61 -1.48 -3.41 -6.44
N VAL A 62 -2.07 -2.24 -6.72
CA VAL A 62 -3.47 -1.94 -6.38
C VAL A 62 -4.41 -2.95 -7.04
N VAL A 63 -4.23 -3.21 -8.34
CA VAL A 63 -5.05 -4.19 -9.08
C VAL A 63 -4.91 -5.59 -8.49
N LEU A 64 -3.68 -6.05 -8.22
CA LEU A 64 -3.45 -7.38 -7.66
C LEU A 64 -4.03 -7.51 -6.24
N ALA A 65 -3.84 -6.50 -5.38
CA ALA A 65 -4.39 -6.50 -4.02
C ALA A 65 -5.93 -6.53 -4.02
N HIS A 66 -6.56 -5.85 -4.99
CA HIS A 66 -8.01 -5.92 -5.15
C HIS A 66 -8.47 -7.30 -5.64
N GLN A 67 -7.80 -7.87 -6.63
CA GLN A 67 -8.11 -9.20 -7.17
C GLN A 67 -7.93 -10.32 -6.12
N THR A 68 -6.98 -10.17 -5.20
CA THR A 68 -6.76 -11.13 -4.10
C THR A 68 -7.65 -10.86 -2.87
N GLY A 69 -8.53 -9.86 -2.92
CA GLY A 69 -9.43 -9.51 -1.81
C GLY A 69 -8.73 -8.87 -0.60
N GLN A 70 -7.49 -8.41 -0.76
CA GLN A 70 -6.72 -7.75 0.29
C GLN A 70 -6.96 -6.23 0.34
N LEU A 71 -7.52 -5.67 -0.73
CA LEU A 71 -7.85 -4.26 -0.86
C LEU A 71 -9.27 -4.11 -1.42
N ASP A 72 -10.17 -3.52 -0.64
CA ASP A 72 -11.44 -3.05 -1.16
C ASP A 72 -11.29 -1.62 -1.69
N LEU A 73 -11.62 -1.42 -2.97
CA LEU A 73 -11.58 -0.12 -3.64
C LEU A 73 -12.84 0.71 -3.36
N ALA A 74 -13.91 0.08 -2.87
CA ALA A 74 -15.13 0.77 -2.45
C ALA A 74 -15.04 1.34 -1.03
N ASP A 75 -14.17 0.76 -0.20
CA ASP A 75 -13.83 1.35 1.09
C ASP A 75 -13.07 2.67 0.86
N TYR A 76 -13.30 3.68 1.69
CA TYR A 76 -12.66 5.00 1.57
C TYR A 76 -11.75 5.19 2.79
N PRO A 77 -10.49 5.65 2.63
CA PRO A 77 -9.60 5.74 3.77
C PRO A 77 -10.03 6.92 4.66
N THR A 78 -10.79 6.63 5.70
CA THR A 78 -11.01 7.57 6.81
C THR A 78 -9.71 7.64 7.59
N ALA A 79 -9.17 8.85 7.72
CA ALA A 79 -8.07 9.09 8.63
C ALA A 79 -8.61 8.90 10.06
N SER A 80 -8.42 7.69 10.61
CA SER A 80 -8.69 7.37 12.01
C SER A 80 -7.52 7.79 12.89
#